data_AF-A0ABD5KPI6-F1
#
_entry.id   AF-A0ABD5KPI6-F1
#
_cell.length_a   1.000
_cell.length_b   1.000
_cell.length_c   1.000
_cell.angle_alpha   90.00
_cell.angle_beta   90.00
_cell.angle_gamma   90.00
#
_symmetry.space_group_name_H-M   'P 1'
#
loop_
_entity.id
_entity.type
_entity.pdbx_description
1 polymer ?
#
loop_
_entity_poly.entity_id
_entity_poly.type
_entity_poly.pdbx_seq_one_letter_code
_entity_poly.pdbx_strand_id
1 'polypeptide(L)'
;MSDLSLDKLLQKAENKLQNVHEIVQEKSYELIRQAYKESIFVVITEGFRSIEQQHKLYSQGRTTPGSIVTNAKGGYSYHNYGLAFDIALLDNDGKVDWTIDRRWNKAGEVGKRIGLEWGGDWTSLKDYPHFQYTFGLSLSELRSGKKPEKQTKKASRVLIEYGDRGNHVQLIQRMLIHLGYSLSGGADGIFGSATLKAVKAFQQALYLQVDGIVGPKTLEKLYSNFNKTMF
;
A
#
# COMPACT_ATOMS: atom_id res chain seq x y z
N MET A 1 -12.41 5.98 -18.52
CA MET A 1 -12.23 4.94 -17.46
C MET A 1 -12.54 5.56 -16.10
N SER A 2 -13.38 4.92 -15.29
CA SER A 2 -13.84 5.43 -13.98
C SER A 2 -12.67 5.73 -13.03
N ASP A 3 -12.76 6.84 -12.28
CA ASP A 3 -11.78 7.21 -11.23
C ASP A 3 -11.75 6.27 -10.02
N LEU A 4 -12.71 5.35 -9.98
CA LEU A 4 -12.82 4.31 -8.96
C LEU A 4 -12.12 3.00 -9.36
N SER A 5 -11.54 2.86 -10.55
CA SER A 5 -10.89 1.59 -10.91
C SER A 5 -9.79 1.23 -9.89
N LEU A 6 -9.69 -0.05 -9.56
CA LEU A 6 -8.70 -0.53 -8.59
C LEU A 6 -7.27 -0.08 -8.95
N ASP A 7 -6.93 -0.12 -10.24
CA ASP A 7 -5.61 0.31 -10.73
C ASP A 7 -5.36 1.80 -10.47
N LYS A 8 -6.36 2.68 -10.66
CA LYS A 8 -6.24 4.10 -10.31
C LYS A 8 -6.12 4.34 -8.81
N LEU A 9 -6.86 3.60 -7.99
CA LEU A 9 -6.76 3.71 -6.52
C LEU A 9 -5.37 3.30 -6.03
N LEU A 10 -4.80 2.23 -6.59
CA LEU A 10 -3.44 1.78 -6.29
C LEU A 10 -2.38 2.78 -6.76
N GLN A 11 -2.53 3.34 -7.97
CA GLN A 11 -1.62 4.37 -8.49
C GLN A 11 -1.64 5.64 -7.64
N LYS A 12 -2.81 6.08 -7.15
CA LYS A 12 -2.92 7.21 -6.22
C LYS A 12 -2.17 6.95 -4.91
N ALA A 13 -2.18 5.70 -4.43
CA ALA A 13 -1.49 5.31 -3.21
C ALA A 13 0.05 5.33 -3.34
N GLU A 14 0.61 4.91 -4.47
CA GLU A 14 2.07 4.87 -4.71
C GLU A 14 2.74 6.22 -4.40
N ASN A 15 2.15 7.33 -4.87
CA ASN A 15 2.67 8.67 -4.65
C ASN A 15 2.70 9.10 -3.17
N LYS A 16 1.81 8.53 -2.36
CA LYS A 16 1.71 8.85 -0.92
C LYS A 16 2.59 7.98 -0.05
N LEU A 17 3.05 6.83 -0.59
CA LEU A 17 3.71 5.79 0.17
C LEU A 17 5.23 5.73 -0.02
N GLN A 18 5.82 6.60 -0.86
CA GLN A 18 7.24 6.57 -1.24
C GLN A 18 8.24 6.46 -0.06
N ASN A 19 7.94 7.09 1.09
CA ASN A 19 8.80 7.08 2.28
C ASN A 19 8.21 6.30 3.46
N VAL A 20 7.16 5.53 3.22
CA VAL A 20 6.55 4.61 4.19
C VAL A 20 7.35 3.29 4.17
N HIS A 21 7.44 2.60 5.30
CA HIS A 21 8.13 1.31 5.38
C HIS A 21 7.50 0.28 4.43
N GLU A 22 8.30 -0.52 3.72
CA GLU A 22 7.83 -1.42 2.64
C GLU A 22 6.65 -2.33 3.04
N ILE A 23 6.76 -3.04 4.18
CA ILE A 23 5.66 -3.88 4.71
C ILE A 23 4.38 -3.07 4.99
N VAL A 24 4.52 -1.80 5.38
CA VAL A 24 3.38 -0.92 5.61
C VAL A 24 2.76 -0.50 4.28
N GLN A 25 3.57 -0.19 3.26
CA GLN A 25 3.07 0.05 1.90
C GLN A 25 2.28 -1.16 1.37
N GLU A 26 2.81 -2.36 1.53
CA GLU A 26 2.15 -3.61 1.10
C GLU A 26 0.81 -3.83 1.81
N LYS A 27 0.75 -3.55 3.12
CA LYS A 27 -0.51 -3.59 3.87
C LYS A 27 -1.49 -2.52 3.38
N SER A 28 -1.03 -1.31 3.04
CA SER A 28 -1.87 -0.28 2.43
C SER A 28 -2.47 -0.74 1.09
N TYR A 29 -1.68 -1.37 0.21
CA TYR A 29 -2.19 -1.93 -1.04
C TYR A 29 -3.19 -3.06 -0.81
N GLU A 30 -2.92 -3.95 0.15
CA GLU A 30 -3.84 -5.05 0.46
C GLU A 30 -5.16 -4.53 1.07
N LEU A 31 -5.11 -3.49 1.90
CA LEU A 31 -6.30 -2.79 2.40
C LEU A 31 -7.16 -2.28 1.23
N ILE A 32 -6.56 -1.57 0.27
CA ILE A 32 -7.28 -1.06 -0.92
C ILE A 32 -7.90 -2.21 -1.70
N ARG A 33 -7.16 -3.30 -1.94
CA ARG A 33 -7.66 -4.47 -2.69
C ARG A 33 -8.83 -5.17 -2.00
N GLN A 34 -8.74 -5.38 -0.69
CA GLN A 34 -9.78 -6.06 0.08
C GLN A 34 -11.01 -5.18 0.28
N ALA A 35 -10.84 -3.90 0.58
CA ALA A 35 -11.92 -2.94 0.65
C ALA A 35 -12.67 -2.82 -0.70
N TYR A 36 -11.93 -2.80 -1.82
CA TYR A 36 -12.52 -2.74 -3.16
C TYR A 36 -13.42 -3.95 -3.46
N LYS A 37 -13.06 -5.16 -3.02
CA LYS A 37 -13.89 -6.37 -3.15
C LYS A 37 -15.23 -6.25 -2.40
N GLU A 38 -15.30 -5.37 -1.41
CA GLU A 38 -16.49 -5.08 -0.61
C GLU A 38 -17.20 -3.79 -1.06
N SER A 39 -16.86 -3.27 -2.25
CA SER A 39 -17.36 -2.00 -2.79
C SER A 39 -17.08 -0.80 -1.88
N ILE A 40 -15.94 -0.83 -1.19
CA ILE A 40 -15.41 0.28 -0.39
C ILE A 40 -14.19 0.84 -1.11
N PHE A 41 -14.35 2.04 -1.66
CA PHE A 41 -13.30 2.68 -2.43
C PHE A 41 -12.41 3.51 -1.50
N VAL A 42 -11.15 3.08 -1.35
CA VAL A 42 -10.18 3.66 -0.43
C VAL A 42 -9.11 4.41 -1.21
N VAL A 43 -8.75 5.61 -0.75
CA VAL A 43 -7.57 6.34 -1.20
C VAL A 43 -6.67 6.64 0.00
N ILE A 44 -5.35 6.57 -0.21
CA ILE A 44 -4.38 7.03 0.79
C ILE A 44 -4.31 8.56 0.71
N THR A 45 -4.54 9.24 1.82
CA THR A 45 -4.44 10.70 1.92
C THR A 45 -3.07 11.13 2.41
N GLU A 46 -2.51 10.36 3.34
CA GLU A 46 -1.22 10.63 3.96
C GLU A 46 -0.43 9.36 4.26
N GLY A 47 0.90 9.43 4.13
CA GLY A 47 1.83 8.36 4.46
C GLY A 47 2.91 8.89 5.40
N PHE A 48 4.14 8.98 4.92
CA PHE A 48 5.25 9.52 5.71
C PHE A 48 5.15 11.04 5.88
N ARG A 49 5.40 11.51 7.12
CA ARG A 49 5.50 12.92 7.46
C ARG A 49 6.74 13.14 8.32
N SER A 50 7.72 13.92 7.87
CA SER A 50 8.95 14.14 8.63
C SER A 50 8.68 14.78 10.00
N ILE A 51 9.60 14.62 10.96
CA ILE A 51 9.51 15.24 12.29
C ILE A 51 9.39 16.77 12.18
N GLU A 52 10.13 17.39 11.26
CA GLU A 52 10.06 18.83 11.01
C GLU A 52 8.70 19.25 10.46
N GLN A 53 8.15 18.49 9.50
CA GLN A 53 6.80 18.72 8.97
C GLN A 53 5.74 18.57 10.07
N GLN A 54 5.87 17.57 10.94
CA GLN A 54 4.99 17.38 12.08
C GLN A 54 5.04 18.56 13.08
N HIS A 55 6.23 19.13 13.33
CA HIS A 55 6.33 20.33 14.17
C HIS A 55 5.57 21.52 13.57
N LYS A 56 5.64 21.71 12.24
CA LYS A 56 4.88 22.77 11.55
C LYS A 56 3.36 22.54 11.63
N LEU A 57 2.89 21.30 11.53
CA LEU A 57 1.47 20.99 11.75
C LEU A 57 1.04 21.21 13.20
N TYR A 58 1.89 20.84 14.16
CA TYR A 58 1.60 21.05 15.57
C TYR A 58 1.52 22.54 15.93
N SER A 59 2.32 23.41 15.30
CA SER A 59 2.24 24.85 15.51
C SER A 59 0.96 25.49 14.98
N GLN A 60 0.30 24.87 13.99
CA GLN A 60 -0.93 25.39 13.39
C GLN A 60 -2.09 25.45 14.41
N GLY A 61 -2.74 26.60 14.50
CA GLY A 61 -3.79 26.89 15.48
C GLY A 61 -3.26 27.09 16.91
N ARG A 62 -1.94 27.12 17.11
CA ARG A 62 -1.28 27.36 18.41
C ARG A 62 -0.37 28.58 18.34
N THR A 63 0.70 28.47 17.54
CA THR A 63 1.70 29.53 17.35
C THR A 63 1.76 30.03 15.90
N THR A 64 1.07 29.36 14.96
CA THR A 64 0.83 29.83 13.59
C THR A 64 -0.67 29.80 13.26
N PRO A 65 -1.19 30.67 12.38
CA PRO A 65 -2.60 30.67 12.00
C PRO A 65 -3.07 29.36 11.34
N GLY A 66 -4.36 29.04 11.46
CA GLY A 66 -5.02 27.88 10.85
C GLY A 66 -5.72 26.97 11.88
N SER A 67 -6.50 26.00 11.40
CA SER A 67 -7.17 25.02 12.29
C SER A 67 -6.16 24.05 12.90
N ILE A 68 -6.39 23.61 14.14
CA ILE A 68 -5.60 22.51 14.73
C ILE A 68 -5.92 21.23 13.97
N VAL A 69 -4.91 20.65 13.31
CA VAL A 69 -5.04 19.40 12.53
C VAL A 69 -4.36 18.21 13.21
N THR A 70 -3.60 18.44 14.28
CA THR A 70 -2.94 17.39 15.06
C THR A 70 -2.71 17.81 16.50
N ASN A 71 -2.72 16.83 17.39
CA ASN A 71 -2.30 16.97 18.79
C ASN A 71 -0.88 16.41 19.03
N ALA A 72 -0.25 15.79 18.04
CA ALA A 72 1.07 15.18 18.16
C ALA A 72 2.20 16.15 17.77
N LYS A 73 3.21 16.27 18.63
CA LYS A 73 4.49 16.91 18.31
C LYS A 73 5.31 16.01 17.38
N GLY A 74 6.38 16.55 16.79
CA GLY A 74 7.34 15.78 16.00
C GLY A 74 7.95 14.65 16.82
N GLY A 75 7.95 13.44 16.27
CA GLY A 75 8.39 12.22 16.95
C GLY A 75 7.34 11.59 17.88
N TYR A 76 6.11 12.13 17.91
CA TYR A 76 4.98 11.58 18.66
C TYR A 76 3.86 11.05 17.75
N SER A 77 4.19 10.78 16.49
CA SER A 77 3.31 10.12 15.53
C SER A 77 4.06 9.03 14.76
N TYR A 78 3.41 7.90 14.49
CA TYR A 78 3.99 6.81 13.69
C TYR A 78 4.22 7.20 12.23
N HIS A 79 3.54 8.24 11.72
CA HIS A 79 3.85 8.83 10.41
C HIS A 79 5.29 9.36 10.32
N ASN A 80 5.86 9.79 11.46
CA ASN A 80 7.24 10.30 11.53
C ASN A 80 8.31 9.24 11.31
N TYR A 81 7.90 7.97 11.37
CA TYR A 81 8.76 6.81 11.23
C TYR A 81 8.38 5.95 10.01
N GLY A 82 7.41 6.41 9.20
CA GLY A 82 6.92 5.67 8.04
C GLY A 82 6.14 4.41 8.43
N LEU A 83 5.53 4.38 9.62
CA LEU A 83 4.82 3.20 10.16
C LEU A 83 3.31 3.37 10.23
N ALA A 84 2.78 4.46 9.65
CA ALA A 84 1.36 4.77 9.59
C ALA A 84 0.98 5.41 8.26
N PHE A 85 -0.30 5.38 7.96
CA PHE A 85 -0.92 6.03 6.83
C PHE A 85 -2.38 6.36 7.14
N ASP A 86 -2.88 7.40 6.49
CA ASP A 86 -4.27 7.82 6.58
C ASP A 86 -5.00 7.51 5.29
N ILE A 87 -6.29 7.18 5.44
CA ILE A 87 -7.18 6.95 4.32
C ILE A 87 -8.32 7.96 4.25
N ALA A 88 -8.94 8.05 3.08
CA ALA A 88 -10.31 8.52 2.95
C ALA A 88 -11.13 7.54 2.11
N LEU A 89 -12.44 7.54 2.34
CA LEU A 89 -13.39 6.78 1.54
C LEU A 89 -13.89 7.65 0.40
N LEU A 90 -14.14 7.02 -0.75
CA LEU A 90 -14.79 7.68 -1.89
C LEU A 90 -16.26 7.28 -1.97
N ASP A 91 -17.09 8.20 -2.44
CA ASP A 91 -18.44 7.92 -2.90
C ASP A 91 -18.44 7.27 -4.30
N ASN A 92 -19.63 6.97 -4.82
CA ASN A 92 -19.79 6.32 -6.13
C ASN A 92 -19.39 7.22 -7.31
N ASP A 93 -19.22 8.53 -7.07
CA ASP A 93 -18.75 9.49 -8.06
C ASP A 93 -17.22 9.71 -7.96
N GLY A 94 -16.54 9.02 -7.03
CA GLY A 94 -15.10 9.15 -6.81
C GLY A 94 -14.69 10.37 -5.99
N LYS A 95 -15.64 11.06 -5.34
CA LYS A 95 -15.35 12.19 -4.45
C LYS A 95 -15.08 11.69 -3.04
N VAL A 96 -14.21 12.40 -2.34
CA VAL A 96 -13.90 12.08 -0.94
C VAL A 96 -15.13 12.31 -0.07
N ASP A 97 -15.48 11.30 0.70
CA ASP A 97 -16.59 11.29 1.64
C ASP A 97 -16.09 10.99 3.06
N TRP A 98 -16.15 12.01 3.91
CA TRP A 98 -15.72 11.96 5.31
C TRP A 98 -16.82 11.50 6.28
N THR A 99 -17.99 11.13 5.77
CA THR A 99 -19.12 10.68 6.60
C THR A 99 -18.74 9.40 7.34
N ILE A 100 -18.68 9.45 8.67
CA ILE A 100 -18.39 8.28 9.51
C ILE A 100 -19.61 7.36 9.55
N ASP A 101 -19.64 6.38 8.66
CA ASP A 101 -20.70 5.38 8.53
C ASP A 101 -20.14 3.94 8.59
N ARG A 102 -21.01 2.96 8.28
CA ARG A 102 -20.65 1.52 8.28
C ARG A 102 -19.45 1.17 7.40
N ARG A 103 -19.14 1.96 6.35
CA ARG A 103 -17.99 1.69 5.47
C ARG A 103 -16.67 1.89 6.20
N TRP A 104 -16.60 2.85 7.12
CA TRP A 104 -15.40 3.05 7.95
C TRP A 104 -15.13 1.86 8.85
N ASN A 105 -16.16 1.31 9.50
CA ASN A 105 -16.03 0.12 10.32
C ASN A 105 -15.54 -1.09 9.49
N LYS A 106 -16.12 -1.29 8.30
CA LYS A 106 -15.66 -2.35 7.39
C LYS A 106 -14.21 -2.15 6.91
N ALA A 107 -13.81 -0.92 6.57
CA ALA A 107 -12.43 -0.61 6.23
C ALA A 107 -11.47 -0.90 7.40
N GLY A 108 -11.89 -0.54 8.62
CA GLY A 108 -11.20 -0.89 9.86
C GLY A 108 -11.05 -2.40 10.05
N GLU A 109 -12.11 -3.17 9.86
CA GLU A 109 -12.12 -4.63 9.93
C GLU A 109 -11.21 -5.28 8.88
N VAL A 110 -11.21 -4.78 7.65
CA VAL A 110 -10.26 -5.19 6.59
C VAL A 110 -8.83 -4.95 7.08
N GLY A 111 -8.52 -3.74 7.55
CA GLY A 111 -7.18 -3.41 8.03
C GLY A 111 -6.72 -4.34 9.16
N LYS A 112 -7.60 -4.61 10.12
CA LYS A 112 -7.31 -5.54 11.23
C LYS A 112 -7.06 -6.97 10.75
N ARG A 113 -7.82 -7.48 9.78
CA ARG A 113 -7.60 -8.82 9.20
C ARG A 113 -6.22 -8.99 8.59
N ILE A 114 -5.65 -7.91 8.05
CA ILE A 114 -4.30 -7.92 7.47
C ILE A 114 -3.22 -7.48 8.48
N GLY A 115 -3.58 -7.40 9.76
CA GLY A 115 -2.69 -7.11 10.87
C GLY A 115 -2.27 -5.64 10.96
N LEU A 116 -3.12 -4.71 10.55
CA LEU A 116 -2.98 -3.29 10.90
C LEU A 116 -3.69 -3.00 12.22
N GLU A 117 -3.16 -2.04 12.95
CA GLU A 117 -3.88 -1.35 14.02
C GLU A 117 -4.70 -0.20 13.40
N TRP A 118 -5.90 0.05 13.90
CA TRP A 118 -6.82 1.04 13.35
C TRP A 118 -7.22 2.09 14.41
N GLY A 119 -7.14 3.37 14.08
CA GLY A 119 -7.46 4.48 15.00
C GLY A 119 -8.93 4.59 15.37
N GLY A 120 -9.85 3.96 14.61
CA GLY A 120 -11.27 3.87 14.96
C GLY A 120 -11.57 3.01 16.21
N ASP A 121 -10.63 2.15 16.61
CA ASP A 121 -10.71 1.34 17.83
C ASP A 121 -10.21 2.07 19.09
N TRP A 122 -9.63 3.27 18.96
CA TRP A 122 -9.15 4.02 20.12
C TRP A 122 -10.32 4.41 21.06
N THR A 123 -10.08 4.34 22.36
CA THR A 123 -11.10 4.59 23.39
C THR A 123 -11.41 6.09 23.59
N SER A 124 -10.50 6.96 23.18
CA SER A 124 -10.65 8.41 23.22
C SER A 124 -10.04 9.03 21.97
N LEU A 125 -10.67 10.09 21.44
CA LEU A 125 -10.20 10.80 20.24
C LEU A 125 -9.96 9.84 19.06
N LYS A 126 -11.00 9.08 18.69
CA LYS A 126 -10.98 8.14 17.56
C LYS A 126 -10.51 8.83 16.29
N ASP A 127 -9.55 8.21 15.63
CA ASP A 127 -8.99 8.66 14.36
C ASP A 127 -9.32 7.62 13.28
N TYR A 128 -10.52 7.74 12.70
CA TYR A 128 -11.04 6.78 11.72
C TYR A 128 -10.15 6.66 10.46
N PRO A 129 -9.55 7.74 9.91
CA PRO A 129 -8.56 7.67 8.84
C PRO A 129 -7.31 6.85 9.14
N HIS A 130 -6.87 6.80 10.39
CA HIS A 130 -5.53 6.36 10.76
C HIS A 130 -5.38 4.84 10.82
N PHE A 131 -4.34 4.33 10.15
CA PHE A 131 -3.86 2.96 10.27
C PHE A 131 -2.36 2.94 10.55
N GLN A 132 -1.92 1.94 11.33
CA GLN A 132 -0.49 1.76 11.60
C GLN A 132 -0.08 0.29 11.68
N TYR A 133 1.21 0.05 11.49
CA TYR A 133 1.85 -1.22 11.77
C TYR A 133 3.18 -0.97 12.48
N THR A 134 3.18 -1.19 13.78
CA THR A 134 4.22 -0.71 14.70
C THR A 134 5.42 -1.64 14.81
N PHE A 135 5.29 -2.88 14.36
CA PHE A 135 6.25 -3.96 14.64
C PHE A 135 6.46 -4.18 16.15
N GLY A 136 5.49 -3.82 16.98
CA GLY A 136 5.60 -3.87 18.44
C GLY A 136 6.43 -2.74 19.04
N LEU A 137 6.88 -1.76 18.25
CA LEU A 137 7.68 -0.64 18.75
C LEU A 137 6.80 0.49 19.26
N SER A 138 7.14 1.00 20.44
CA SER A 138 6.56 2.22 20.98
C SER A 138 7.16 3.48 20.35
N LEU A 139 6.43 4.60 20.38
CA LEU A 139 6.99 5.89 19.96
C LEU A 139 8.21 6.33 20.79
N SER A 140 8.31 5.90 22.06
CA SER A 140 9.49 6.19 22.88
C SER A 140 10.73 5.49 22.34
N GLU A 141 10.60 4.24 21.96
CA GLU A 141 11.68 3.45 21.35
C GLU A 141 12.08 4.00 19.98
N LEU A 142 11.12 4.41 19.17
CA LEU A 142 11.38 5.03 17.88
C LEU A 142 12.12 6.37 18.04
N ARG A 143 11.75 7.18 19.04
CA ARG A 143 12.49 8.40 19.41
C ARG A 143 13.89 8.13 19.93
N SER A 144 14.11 7.01 20.63
CA SER A 144 15.45 6.59 21.06
C SER A 144 16.29 5.96 19.94
N GLY A 145 15.77 5.93 18.71
CA GLY A 145 16.49 5.44 17.54
C GLY A 145 16.32 3.96 17.23
N LYS A 146 15.49 3.22 18.00
CA LYS A 146 15.07 1.88 17.56
C LYS A 146 14.31 2.01 16.25
N LYS A 147 14.45 1.00 15.39
CA LYS A 147 13.75 0.89 14.11
C LYS A 147 13.17 -0.51 14.03
N PRO A 148 12.11 -0.73 13.22
CA PRO A 148 11.72 -2.09 12.87
C PRO A 148 12.98 -2.86 12.47
N GLU A 149 13.13 -4.07 13.00
CA GLU A 149 14.24 -4.92 12.59
C GLU A 149 14.24 -4.97 11.07
N LYS A 150 15.40 -4.68 10.47
CA LYS A 150 15.59 -4.98 9.05
C LYS A 150 15.33 -6.46 8.94
N GLN A 151 14.18 -6.86 8.40
CA GLN A 151 13.93 -8.26 8.10
C GLN A 151 15.10 -8.70 7.23
N THR A 152 16.00 -9.50 7.78
CA THR A 152 17.27 -9.85 7.16
C THR A 152 16.99 -10.78 6.00
N LYS A 153 16.53 -10.28 4.84
CA LYS A 153 16.49 -10.93 3.52
C LYS A 153 16.13 -12.44 3.49
N LYS A 154 15.41 -12.95 4.47
CA LYS A 154 15.07 -14.36 4.60
C LYS A 154 13.57 -14.43 4.85
N ALA A 155 12.88 -14.63 3.74
CA ALA A 155 11.44 -14.81 3.61
C ALA A 155 10.56 -13.60 3.98
N SER A 156 10.44 -12.63 3.06
CA SER A 156 9.17 -12.33 2.39
C SER A 156 9.22 -11.04 1.54
N ARG A 157 8.76 -11.15 0.28
CA ARG A 157 8.18 -10.10 -0.59
C ARG A 157 9.05 -9.17 -1.46
N VAL A 158 9.87 -9.74 -2.33
CA VAL A 158 9.88 -9.29 -3.75
C VAL A 158 10.10 -10.45 -4.73
N LEU A 159 10.13 -11.69 -4.27
CA LEU A 159 10.22 -12.85 -5.17
C LEU A 159 8.82 -13.44 -5.25
N ILE A 160 8.25 -13.38 -6.45
CA ILE A 160 7.01 -14.08 -6.77
C ILE A 160 7.37 -15.19 -7.75
N GLU A 161 7.12 -16.43 -7.38
CA GLU A 161 7.64 -17.62 -8.06
C GLU A 161 6.62 -18.76 -8.17
N TYR A 162 7.04 -19.85 -8.82
CA TYR A 162 6.18 -21.00 -9.05
C TYR A 162 5.59 -21.54 -7.75
N GLY A 163 4.27 -21.72 -7.73
CA GLY A 163 3.51 -22.18 -6.57
C GLY A 163 2.84 -21.05 -5.78
N ASP A 164 3.27 -19.80 -5.94
CA ASP A 164 2.66 -18.65 -5.28
C ASP A 164 1.22 -18.44 -5.73
N ARG A 165 0.42 -17.84 -4.83
CA ARG A 165 -1.00 -17.58 -5.08
C ARG A 165 -1.46 -16.25 -4.49
N GLY A 166 -2.42 -15.62 -5.16
CA GLY A 166 -3.14 -14.45 -4.64
C GLY A 166 -3.08 -13.24 -5.56
N ASN A 167 -3.52 -12.09 -5.04
CA ASN A 167 -3.72 -10.88 -5.84
C ASN A 167 -2.41 -10.37 -6.48
N HIS A 168 -1.26 -10.61 -5.85
CA HIS A 168 0.06 -10.20 -6.36
C HIS A 168 0.45 -11.00 -7.62
N VAL A 169 0.20 -12.32 -7.63
CA VAL A 169 0.35 -13.15 -8.84
C VAL A 169 -0.61 -12.70 -9.91
N GLN A 170 -1.88 -12.46 -9.56
CA GLN A 170 -2.90 -12.02 -10.50
C GLN A 170 -2.52 -10.72 -11.20
N LEU A 171 -1.91 -9.77 -10.47
CA LEU A 171 -1.42 -8.51 -11.03
C LEU A 171 -0.30 -8.74 -12.06
N ILE A 172 0.69 -9.57 -11.74
CA ILE A 172 1.76 -9.94 -12.67
C ILE A 172 1.19 -10.60 -13.91
N GLN A 173 0.27 -11.55 -13.75
CA GLN A 173 -0.38 -12.22 -14.87
C GLN A 173 -1.12 -11.22 -15.77
N ARG A 174 -1.84 -10.24 -15.21
CA ARG A 174 -2.50 -9.18 -15.99
C ARG A 174 -1.51 -8.32 -16.77
N MET A 175 -0.41 -7.91 -16.13
CA MET A 175 0.64 -7.12 -16.80
C MET A 175 1.27 -7.93 -17.94
N LEU A 176 1.61 -9.20 -17.71
CA LEU A 176 2.14 -10.09 -18.74
C LEU A 176 1.16 -10.27 -19.91
N ILE A 177 -0.12 -10.53 -19.64
CA ILE A 177 -1.15 -10.66 -20.67
C ILE A 177 -1.27 -9.37 -21.49
N HIS A 178 -1.30 -8.21 -20.82
CA HIS A 178 -1.36 -6.91 -21.49
C HIS A 178 -0.13 -6.64 -22.37
N LEU A 179 1.04 -7.09 -21.93
CA LEU A 179 2.30 -7.00 -22.68
C LEU A 179 2.43 -8.07 -23.79
N GLY A 180 1.35 -8.82 -24.06
CA GLY A 180 1.28 -9.78 -25.16
C GLY A 180 1.73 -11.21 -24.81
N TYR A 181 1.99 -11.52 -23.55
CA TYR A 181 2.35 -12.87 -23.13
C TYR A 181 1.10 -13.70 -22.81
N SER A 182 0.87 -14.77 -23.58
CA SER A 182 -0.29 -15.65 -23.40
C SER A 182 -0.17 -16.54 -22.15
N LEU A 183 -1.20 -16.51 -21.29
CA LEU A 183 -1.36 -17.43 -20.16
C LEU A 183 -2.67 -18.23 -20.35
N SER A 184 -2.59 -19.55 -20.44
CA SER A 184 -3.74 -20.42 -20.73
C SER A 184 -4.85 -20.39 -19.66
N GLY A 185 -4.50 -20.08 -18.40
CA GLY A 185 -5.46 -19.87 -17.31
C GLY A 185 -5.88 -18.40 -17.13
N GLY A 186 -5.39 -17.50 -17.97
CA GLY A 186 -5.54 -16.05 -17.76
C GLY A 186 -4.86 -15.58 -16.48
N ALA A 187 -5.46 -14.57 -15.83
CA ALA A 187 -5.00 -14.05 -14.56
C ALA A 187 -5.80 -14.69 -13.41
N ASP A 188 -5.58 -15.98 -13.16
CA ASP A 188 -6.25 -16.78 -12.12
C ASP A 188 -5.67 -16.59 -10.70
N GLY A 189 -4.56 -15.85 -10.59
CA GLY A 189 -3.86 -15.62 -9.33
C GLY A 189 -3.06 -16.82 -8.85
N ILE A 190 -2.80 -17.83 -9.69
CA ILE A 190 -1.98 -19.01 -9.38
C ILE A 190 -0.73 -18.99 -10.25
N PHE A 191 0.46 -18.98 -9.63
CA PHE A 191 1.72 -19.00 -10.35
C PHE A 191 2.04 -20.43 -10.76
N GLY A 192 1.32 -20.91 -11.77
CA GLY A 192 1.50 -22.23 -12.36
C GLY A 192 2.50 -22.23 -13.51
N SER A 193 2.50 -23.32 -14.29
CA SER A 193 3.39 -23.51 -15.43
C SER A 193 3.21 -22.43 -16.51
N ALA A 194 1.97 -21.96 -16.73
CA ALA A 194 1.68 -20.89 -17.68
C ALA A 194 2.33 -19.56 -17.28
N THR A 195 2.21 -19.16 -16.01
CA THR A 195 2.84 -17.93 -15.50
C THR A 195 4.34 -18.03 -15.52
N LEU A 196 4.91 -19.16 -15.11
CA LEU A 196 6.36 -19.39 -15.18
C LEU A 196 6.91 -19.23 -16.60
N LYS A 197 6.22 -19.80 -17.59
CA LYS A 197 6.60 -19.67 -19.00
C LYS A 197 6.55 -18.22 -19.47
N ALA A 198 5.49 -17.49 -19.12
CA ALA A 198 5.34 -16.09 -19.47
C ALA A 198 6.39 -15.19 -18.82
N VAL A 199 6.70 -15.41 -17.54
CA VAL A 199 7.76 -14.67 -16.81
C VAL A 199 9.12 -14.91 -17.46
N LYS A 200 9.48 -16.16 -17.76
CA LYS A 200 10.76 -16.47 -18.44
C LYS A 200 10.85 -15.83 -19.83
N ALA A 201 9.76 -15.86 -20.59
CA ALA A 201 9.71 -15.19 -21.90
C ALA A 201 9.90 -13.68 -21.77
N PHE A 202 9.27 -13.05 -20.78
CA PHE A 202 9.41 -11.63 -20.49
C PHE A 202 10.84 -11.26 -20.06
N GLN A 203 11.43 -12.05 -19.16
CA GLN A 203 12.82 -11.88 -18.73
C GLN A 203 13.79 -11.97 -19.91
N GLN A 204 13.59 -12.98 -20.77
CA GLN A 204 14.39 -13.16 -21.98
C GLN A 204 14.28 -11.95 -22.93
N ALA A 205 13.07 -11.44 -23.16
CA ALA A 205 12.82 -10.32 -24.06
C ALA A 205 13.48 -9.01 -23.59
N LEU A 206 13.68 -8.85 -22.28
CA LEU A 206 14.29 -7.66 -21.68
C LEU A 206 15.73 -7.86 -21.22
N TYR A 207 16.39 -8.92 -21.66
CA TYR A 207 17.77 -9.24 -21.31
C TYR A 207 18.01 -9.29 -19.78
N LEU A 208 17.04 -9.81 -19.04
CA LEU A 208 17.14 -10.09 -17.61
C LEU A 208 17.67 -11.51 -17.37
N GLN A 209 18.00 -11.82 -16.11
CA GLN A 209 18.21 -13.20 -15.69
C GLN A 209 16.92 -14.01 -15.89
N VAL A 210 17.01 -15.16 -16.57
CA VAL A 210 15.86 -16.00 -16.95
C VAL A 210 15.67 -17.14 -15.96
N ASP A 211 15.44 -16.78 -14.70
CA ASP A 211 15.21 -17.73 -13.61
C ASP A 211 13.74 -18.11 -13.43
N GLY A 212 12.81 -17.34 -14.03
CA GLY A 212 11.38 -17.52 -13.86
C GLY A 212 10.83 -16.96 -12.55
N ILE A 213 11.64 -16.21 -11.81
CA ILE A 213 11.29 -15.57 -10.56
C ILE A 213 11.02 -14.10 -10.85
N VAL A 214 9.86 -13.60 -10.43
CA VAL A 214 9.56 -12.17 -10.50
C VAL A 214 10.19 -11.50 -9.29
N GLY A 215 11.49 -11.21 -9.42
CA GLY A 215 12.26 -10.39 -8.48
C GLY A 215 12.09 -8.89 -8.69
N PRO A 216 12.74 -8.03 -7.87
CA PRO A 216 12.60 -6.56 -7.96
C PRO A 216 12.85 -6.01 -9.37
N LYS A 217 13.89 -6.49 -10.05
CA LYS A 217 14.23 -6.05 -11.42
C LYS A 217 13.17 -6.48 -12.44
N THR A 218 12.66 -7.71 -12.33
CA THR A 218 11.58 -8.20 -13.20
C THR A 218 10.32 -7.38 -12.97
N LEU A 219 10.00 -7.09 -11.71
CA LEU A 219 8.82 -6.34 -11.31
C LEU A 219 8.88 -4.88 -11.80
N GLU A 220 10.02 -4.20 -11.61
CA GLU A 220 10.26 -2.84 -12.13
C GLU A 220 10.04 -2.78 -13.64
N LYS A 221 10.57 -3.76 -14.39
CA LYS A 221 10.40 -3.83 -15.83
C LYS A 221 8.97 -4.11 -16.25
N LEU A 222 8.23 -4.97 -15.53
CA LEU A 222 6.80 -5.20 -15.79
C LEU A 222 6.03 -3.89 -15.68
N TYR A 223 6.17 -3.16 -14.56
CA TYR A 223 5.51 -1.88 -14.35
C TYR A 223 5.90 -0.83 -15.40
N SER A 224 7.20 -0.67 -15.67
CA SER A 224 7.67 0.32 -16.65
C SER A 224 7.11 0.08 -18.05
N ASN A 225 7.11 -1.18 -18.52
CA ASN A 225 6.59 -1.49 -19.86
C ASN A 225 5.07 -1.44 -19.90
N PHE A 226 4.38 -1.92 -18.86
CA PHE A 226 2.92 -1.85 -18.76
C PHE A 226 2.41 -0.41 -18.77
N ASN A 227 3.10 0.51 -18.07
CA ASN A 227 2.72 1.92 -18.06
C ASN A 227 2.97 2.63 -19.40
N LYS A 228 3.96 2.18 -20.18
CA LYS A 228 4.25 2.75 -21.51
C LYS A 228 3.22 2.40 -22.56
N THR A 229 2.52 1.28 -22.40
CA THR A 229 1.51 0.80 -23.37
C THR A 229 0.10 1.35 -23.10
N MET A 230 -0.07 2.14 -22.04
CA MET A 230 -1.35 2.74 -21.63
C MET A 230 -1.57 4.17 -22.20
N PHE A 231 -0.67 4.65 -23.06
CA PHE A 231 -0.74 5.93 -23.79
C PHE A 231 -0.34 5.71 -25.25
#